data_AF-A0A940KJN0-F1
#
_entry.id   AF-A0A940KJN0-F1
#
_cell.length_a   1.000
_cell.length_b   1.000
_cell.length_c   1.000
_cell.angle_alpha   90.00
_cell.angle_beta   90.00
_cell.angle_gamma   90.00
#
_symmetry.space_group_name_H-M   'P 1'
#
loop_
_entity.id
_entity.type
_entity.pdbx_description
1 polymer ?
#
loop_
_entity_poly.entity_id
_entity_poly.type
_entity_poly.pdbx_seq_one_letter_code
_entity_poly.pdbx_strand_id
1 'polypeptide(L)'
;GIISVEPRPDSKYIFMNLIETAPHNFGAKKEYVGVPGNLVAFICKMSFELGMEGFVSFVAKSKLIDHYRTELGAERAFPNSNKMFINTENAMKLVNLYYKNLSHDKEAIP
;
A
#
# COMPACT_ATOMS: atom_id res chain seq x y z
N GLY A 1 11.43 -6.31 -4.72
CA GLY A 1 10.56 -7.07 -3.81
C GLY A 1 9.47 -7.74 -4.62
N ILE A 2 8.63 -8.55 -4.00
CA ILE A 2 7.48 -9.20 -4.63
C ILE A 2 6.24 -8.89 -3.78
N ILE A 3 5.09 -8.76 -4.43
CA ILE A 3 3.81 -8.51 -3.78
C ILE A 3 2.73 -9.40 -4.40
N SER A 4 1.86 -9.96 -3.56
CA SER A 4 0.71 -10.77 -3.96
C SER A 4 -0.57 -10.11 -3.48
N VAL A 5 -1.52 -9.98 -4.40
CA VAL A 5 -2.75 -9.19 -4.20
C VAL A 5 -3.96 -9.87 -4.82
N GLU A 6 -5.13 -9.53 -4.30
CA GLU A 6 -6.42 -10.01 -4.75
C GLU A 6 -7.39 -8.82 -4.82
N PRO A 7 -7.79 -8.36 -6.02
CA PRO A 7 -8.85 -7.37 -6.16
C PRO A 7 -10.18 -7.90 -5.63
N ARG A 8 -10.89 -7.10 -4.83
CA ARG A 8 -12.22 -7.44 -4.28
C ARG A 8 -13.23 -6.37 -4.70
N PRO A 9 -13.70 -6.40 -5.96
CA PRO A 9 -14.53 -5.34 -6.53
C PRO A 9 -15.85 -5.15 -5.78
N ASP A 10 -16.51 -6.24 -5.35
CA ASP A 10 -17.78 -6.18 -4.60
C ASP A 10 -17.67 -5.40 -3.29
N SER A 11 -16.47 -5.38 -2.68
CA SER A 11 -16.19 -4.65 -1.45
C SER A 11 -15.33 -3.40 -1.67
N LYS A 12 -14.98 -3.09 -2.92
CA LYS A 12 -14.19 -1.92 -3.34
C LYS A 12 -12.83 -1.77 -2.65
N TYR A 13 -12.05 -2.83 -2.56
CA TYR A 13 -10.64 -2.74 -2.13
C TYR A 13 -9.77 -3.82 -2.75
N ILE A 14 -8.45 -3.61 -2.73
CA ILE A 14 -7.47 -4.67 -3.00
C ILE A 14 -7.01 -5.29 -1.69
N PHE A 15 -7.07 -6.61 -1.57
CA PHE A 15 -6.47 -7.32 -0.45
C PHE A 15 -5.01 -7.67 -0.77
N MET A 16 -4.07 -7.20 0.04
CA MET A 16 -2.65 -7.55 -0.06
C MET A 16 -2.37 -8.80 0.79
N ASN A 17 -2.13 -9.92 0.12
CA ASN A 17 -1.90 -11.23 0.73
C ASN A 17 -0.49 -11.32 1.35
N LEU A 18 0.52 -10.96 0.57
CA LEU A 18 1.93 -11.06 0.94
C LEU A 18 2.72 -9.91 0.33
N ILE A 19 3.70 -9.44 1.07
CA ILE A 19 4.71 -8.49 0.61
C ILE A 19 6.06 -8.95 1.13
N GLU A 20 7.02 -9.09 0.24
CA GLU A 20 8.35 -9.56 0.59
C GLU A 20 9.43 -8.70 -0.07
N THR A 21 10.49 -8.44 0.69
CA THR A 21 11.70 -7.78 0.21
C THR A 21 12.81 -8.80 0.07
N ALA A 22 13.68 -8.63 -0.93
CA ALA A 22 14.79 -9.54 -1.14
C ALA A 22 15.68 -9.61 0.12
N PRO A 23 16.27 -10.77 0.47
CA PRO A 23 17.05 -10.92 1.70
C PRO A 23 18.19 -9.90 1.85
N HIS A 24 18.86 -9.55 0.74
CA HIS A 24 19.94 -8.56 0.72
C HIS A 24 19.46 -7.11 0.94
N ASN A 25 18.15 -6.86 0.87
CA ASN A 25 17.55 -5.53 0.98
C ASN A 25 16.62 -5.39 2.20
N PHE A 26 16.87 -6.18 3.25
CA PHE A 26 16.10 -6.20 4.49
C PHE A 26 16.82 -5.45 5.63
N GLY A 27 16.06 -4.92 6.60
CA GLY A 27 16.60 -4.30 7.82
C GLY A 27 17.11 -2.86 7.64
N ALA A 28 18.07 -2.43 8.44
CA ALA A 28 18.61 -1.06 8.40
C ALA A 28 19.68 -0.85 7.30
N LYS A 29 20.32 -1.94 6.84
CA LYS A 29 21.37 -1.91 5.82
C LYS A 29 20.80 -2.19 4.43
N LYS A 30 19.74 -1.47 4.03
CA LYS A 30 19.12 -1.63 2.71
C LYS A 30 20.00 -0.95 1.67
N GLU A 31 20.23 -1.63 0.55
CA GLU A 31 20.85 -1.06 -0.64
C GLU A 31 19.85 -0.16 -1.39
N TYR A 32 18.58 -0.58 -1.44
CA TYR A 32 17.47 0.09 -2.10
C TYR A 32 16.42 0.52 -1.07
N VAL A 33 16.37 1.82 -0.81
CA VAL A 33 15.38 2.45 0.09
C VAL A 33 14.01 2.52 -0.60
N GLY A 34 12.94 2.35 0.17
CA GLY A 34 11.57 2.57 -0.33
C GLY A 34 10.96 1.42 -1.14
N VAL A 35 11.63 0.26 -1.28
CA VAL A 35 11.09 -0.87 -2.06
C VAL A 35 9.69 -1.31 -1.61
N PRO A 36 9.39 -1.55 -0.31
CA PRO A 36 8.04 -1.90 0.11
C PRO A 36 7.02 -0.78 -0.12
N GLY A 37 7.40 0.47 0.17
CA GLY A 37 6.52 1.62 0.00
C GLY A 37 6.13 1.83 -1.46
N ASN A 38 7.07 1.65 -2.39
CA ASN A 38 6.80 1.71 -3.82
C ASN A 38 5.84 0.60 -4.29
N LEU A 39 6.04 -0.65 -3.81
CA LEU A 39 5.12 -1.76 -4.14
C LEU A 39 3.70 -1.49 -3.63
N VAL A 40 3.56 -0.92 -2.43
CA VAL A 40 2.24 -0.55 -1.90
C VAL A 40 1.65 0.63 -2.68
N ALA A 41 2.44 1.65 -3.01
CA ALA A 41 1.98 2.77 -3.85
C ALA A 41 1.48 2.30 -5.22
N PHE A 42 2.14 1.31 -5.82
CA PHE A 42 1.66 0.66 -7.05
C PHE A 42 0.28 0.03 -6.87
N ILE A 43 0.03 -0.67 -5.75
CA ILE A 43 -1.28 -1.27 -5.47
C ILE A 43 -2.33 -0.18 -5.22
N CYS A 44 -2.00 0.87 -4.49
CA CYS A 44 -2.90 2.01 -4.30
C CYS A 44 -3.28 2.63 -5.65
N LYS A 45 -2.32 2.83 -6.55
CA LYS A 45 -2.58 3.30 -7.93
C LYS A 45 -3.50 2.34 -8.68
N MET A 46 -3.19 1.04 -8.68
CA MET A 46 -4.04 0.01 -9.30
C MET A 46 -5.46 0.01 -8.72
N SER A 47 -5.60 0.27 -7.41
CA SER A 47 -6.92 0.37 -6.76
C SER A 47 -7.71 1.57 -7.28
N PHE A 48 -7.08 2.72 -7.48
CA PHE A 48 -7.71 3.86 -8.16
C PHE A 48 -8.14 3.53 -9.59
N GLU A 49 -7.27 2.90 -10.38
CA GLU A 49 -7.55 2.53 -11.78
C GLU A 49 -8.71 1.55 -11.93
N LEU A 50 -8.91 0.70 -10.92
CA LEU A 50 -10.02 -0.25 -10.87
C LEU A 50 -11.30 0.33 -10.24
N GLY A 51 -11.35 1.63 -9.93
CA GLY A 51 -12.51 2.28 -9.32
C GLY A 51 -12.76 1.91 -7.85
N MET A 52 -11.72 1.47 -7.15
CA MET A 52 -11.73 1.07 -5.73
C MET A 52 -11.11 2.15 -4.81
N GLU A 53 -11.06 3.40 -5.28
CA GLU A 53 -10.68 4.60 -4.50
C GLU A 53 -9.33 4.50 -3.78
N GLY A 54 -8.38 3.74 -4.33
CA GLY A 54 -7.06 3.59 -3.71
C GLY A 54 -7.00 2.66 -2.50
N PHE A 55 -8.15 2.08 -2.10
CA PHE A 55 -8.27 1.33 -0.86
C PHE A 55 -7.52 -0.01 -0.92
N VAL A 56 -6.71 -0.27 0.12
CA VAL A 56 -5.95 -1.51 0.27
C VAL A 56 -6.11 -2.05 1.68
N SER A 57 -6.40 -3.33 1.84
CA SER A 57 -6.48 -3.99 3.15
C SER A 57 -5.53 -5.19 3.23
N PHE A 58 -5.04 -5.50 4.43
CA PHE A 58 -4.12 -6.60 4.68
C PHE A 58 -4.15 -7.03 6.15
N VAL A 59 -3.50 -8.16 6.45
CA VAL A 59 -3.30 -8.61 7.83
C VAL A 59 -1.81 -8.49 8.18
N ALA A 60 -1.50 -7.63 9.15
CA ALA A 60 -0.14 -7.41 9.61
C ALA A 60 0.26 -8.44 10.67
N LYS A 61 1.55 -8.80 10.70
CA LYS A 61 2.15 -9.40 11.90
C LYS A 61 2.16 -8.34 13.00
N SER A 62 1.81 -8.69 14.25
CA SER A 62 1.63 -7.71 15.34
C SER A 62 2.83 -6.77 15.53
N LYS A 63 4.05 -7.29 15.37
CA LYS A 63 5.30 -6.52 15.47
C LYS A 63 5.54 -5.50 14.34
N LEU A 64 4.76 -5.56 13.26
CA LEU A 64 4.89 -4.69 12.07
C LEU A 64 3.77 -3.65 11.99
N ILE A 65 2.84 -3.62 12.96
CA ILE A 65 1.69 -2.71 12.89
C ILE A 65 2.15 -1.26 12.95
N ASP A 66 3.02 -0.91 13.90
CA ASP A 66 3.55 0.45 13.99
C ASP A 66 4.41 0.81 12.77
N HIS A 67 5.15 -0.15 12.23
CA HIS A 67 5.90 0.05 11.00
C HIS A 67 4.97 0.44 9.84
N TYR A 68 3.87 -0.29 9.62
CA TYR A 68 2.93 0.04 8.55
C TYR A 68 2.16 1.33 8.80
N ARG A 69 1.87 1.66 10.07
CA ARG A 69 1.27 2.94 10.42
C ARG A 69 2.18 4.11 10.07
N THR A 70 3.45 4.03 10.44
CA THR A 70 4.43 5.11 10.20
C THR A 70 4.84 5.23 8.74
N GLU A 71 5.13 4.11 8.07
CA GLU A 71 5.68 4.13 6.71
C GLU A 71 4.62 4.27 5.61
N LEU A 72 3.41 3.76 5.85
CA LEU A 72 2.35 3.70 4.83
C LEU A 72 1.10 4.51 5.20
N GLY A 73 1.03 5.07 6.42
CA GLY A 73 -0.21 5.67 6.92
C GLY A 73 -1.33 4.64 7.12
N ALA A 74 -0.99 3.37 7.33
CA ALA A 74 -2.00 2.33 7.51
C ALA A 74 -2.69 2.42 8.88
N GLU A 75 -3.98 2.14 8.91
CA GLU A 75 -4.83 2.18 10.09
C GLU A 75 -5.35 0.79 10.45
N ARG A 76 -5.69 0.55 11.72
CA ARG A 76 -6.36 -0.70 12.13
C ARG A 76 -7.83 -0.63 11.76
N ALA A 77 -8.35 -1.69 11.15
CA ALA A 77 -9.78 -1.79 10.83
C ALA A 77 -10.67 -1.83 12.09
N PHE A 78 -10.16 -2.41 13.18
CA PHE A 78 -10.86 -2.51 14.46
C PHE A 78 -9.86 -2.40 15.63
N PRO A 79 -10.32 -1.98 16.83
CA PRO A 79 -9.50 -2.06 18.04
C PRO A 79 -8.89 -3.45 18.22
N ASN A 80 -7.61 -3.51 18.56
CA ASN A 80 -6.84 -4.75 18.79
C ASN A 80 -6.77 -5.74 17.60
N SER A 81 -7.20 -5.36 16.39
CA SER A 81 -7.13 -6.23 15.21
C SER A 81 -5.82 -6.07 14.46
N ASN A 82 -5.27 -7.18 13.97
CA ASN A 82 -4.14 -7.19 13.05
C ASN A 82 -4.55 -6.85 11.59
N LYS A 83 -5.87 -6.75 11.32
CA LYS A 83 -6.36 -6.27 10.04
C LYS A 83 -6.12 -4.77 9.94
N MET A 84 -5.38 -4.38 8.91
CA MET A 84 -5.05 -3.01 8.61
C MET A 84 -5.60 -2.61 7.23
N PHE A 85 -5.70 -1.31 7.01
CA PHE A 85 -6.07 -0.75 5.72
C PHE A 85 -5.35 0.57 5.46
N ILE A 86 -5.27 0.94 4.20
CA ILE A 86 -4.85 2.26 3.73
C ILE A 86 -6.09 2.89 3.10
N ASN A 87 -6.51 4.03 3.65
CA ASN A 87 -7.65 4.78 3.15
C ASN A 87 -7.29 5.58 1.89
N THR A 88 -8.29 6.17 1.24
CA THR A 88 -8.14 6.98 0.03
C THR A 88 -7.12 8.09 0.18
N GLU A 89 -7.13 8.82 1.30
CA GLU A 89 -6.22 9.95 1.52
C GLU A 89 -4.74 9.51 1.59
N ASN A 90 -4.44 8.47 2.39
CA ASN A 90 -3.08 7.95 2.53
C ASN A 90 -2.64 7.21 1.26
N ALA A 91 -3.55 6.54 0.55
CA ALA A 91 -3.29 5.97 -0.76
C ALA A 91 -2.87 7.05 -1.76
N MET A 92 -3.58 8.17 -1.81
CA MET A 92 -3.23 9.32 -2.67
C MET A 92 -1.85 9.89 -2.31
N LYS A 93 -1.55 10.04 -1.02
CA LYS A 93 -0.22 10.49 -0.55
C LYS A 93 0.89 9.55 -1.03
N LEU A 94 0.69 8.24 -0.91
CA LEU A 94 1.65 7.23 -1.36
C LEU A 94 1.84 7.29 -2.89
N VAL A 95 0.75 7.35 -3.65
CA VAL A 95 0.82 7.45 -5.12
C VAL A 95 1.59 8.71 -5.52
N ASN A 96 1.25 9.87 -4.96
CA ASN A 96 1.93 11.13 -5.28
C ASN A 96 3.40 11.13 -4.88
N LEU A 97 3.75 10.49 -3.76
CA LEU A 97 5.13 10.39 -3.30
C LEU A 97 6.02 9.59 -4.27
N TYR A 98 5.50 8.48 -4.80
CA TYR A 98 6.26 7.55 -5.64
C TYR A 98 6.10 7.79 -7.15
N TYR A 99 5.03 8.48 -7.58
CA TYR A 99 4.71 8.75 -9.00
C TYR A 99 4.61 10.26 -9.27
N LYS A 100 5.71 10.99 -9.07
CA LYS A 100 5.80 12.46 -9.19
C LYS A 100 5.32 13.10 -10.52
N ASN A 101 5.04 12.32 -11.57
CA ASN A 101 4.70 12.81 -12.90
C ASN A 101 3.24 12.57 -13.36
N LEU A 102 2.35 12.01 -12.52
CA LEU A 102 0.94 11.80 -12.91
C LEU A 102 0.10 13.09 -13.02
N SER A 103 0.67 14.26 -12.69
CA SER A 103 0.00 15.56 -12.83
C SER A 103 -0.17 16.04 -14.28
N HIS A 104 0.39 15.34 -15.27
CA HIS A 104 0.09 15.54 -16.70
C HIS A 104 -1.08 14.68 -17.20
N ASP A 105 -1.49 13.66 -16.44
CA ASP A 105 -2.64 12.81 -16.75
C ASP A 105 -3.77 13.11 -15.75
N LYS A 106 -4.22 14.36 -15.72
CA LYS A 106 -5.38 14.79 -14.90
C LYS A 106 -6.72 14.16 -15.33
N GLU A 107 -6.69 13.20 -16.26
CA GLU A 107 -7.86 12.45 -16.73
C GLU A 107 -7.89 10.99 -16.25
N ALA A 108 -6.87 10.50 -15.54
CA ALA A 108 -6.72 9.06 -15.27
C ALA A 108 -7.02 8.62 -13.82
N ILE A 109 -7.32 9.55 -12.90
CA ILE A 109 -7.71 9.21 -11.53
C ILE A 109 -9.06 9.88 -11.26
N PRO A 110 -10.18 9.13 -11.29
CA PRO A 110 -11.49 9.65 -10.95
C PRO A 110 -11.59 10.08 -9.48
#